data_AF-A0A0R3BKB4-F1
#
_entry.id   AF-A0A0R3BKB4-F1
#
_cell.length_a   1.000
_cell.length_b   1.000
_cell.length_c   1.000
_cell.angle_alpha   90.00
_cell.angle_beta   90.00
_cell.angle_gamma   90.00
#
_symmetry.space_group_name_H-M   'P 1'
#
loop_
_entity.id
_entity.type
_entity.pdbx_description
1 polymer ?
#
loop_
_entity_poly.entity_id
_entity_poly.type
_entity_poly.pdbx_seq_one_letter_code
_entity_poly.pdbx_strand_id
1 'polypeptide(L)' 'MKKTTSDRMTSQKRPPGAGDPVMVRIQPDMAKELDDWRRKQDDLPGRPEAIRRLVEIGLKVKTK' A
#
# COMPACT_ATOMS: atom_id res chain seq x y z
N MET A 1 33.11 -21.44 12.76
CA MET A 1 31.89 -20.89 13.40
C MET A 1 31.37 -19.74 12.54
N LYS A 2 30.27 -19.89 11.78
CA LYS A 2 29.71 -18.78 10.98
C LYS A 2 28.33 -18.41 11.54
N LYS A 3 28.23 -17.22 12.15
CA LYS A 3 26.97 -16.54 12.45
C LYS A 3 26.70 -15.56 11.32
N THR A 4 25.66 -15.78 10.52
CA THR A 4 25.11 -14.75 9.61
C THR A 4 23.62 -14.99 9.39
N THR A 5 22.80 -14.51 10.31
CA THR A 5 21.41 -14.12 9.99
C THR A 5 21.34 -12.64 10.29
N SER A 6 21.88 -11.85 9.36
CA SER A 6 21.91 -10.41 9.49
C SER A 6 20.57 -9.85 9.06
N ASP A 7 19.94 -9.20 10.02
CA ASP A 7 19.10 -8.02 9.88
C ASP A 7 17.64 -8.17 9.41
N ARG A 8 16.80 -7.43 10.13
CA ARG A 8 15.37 -7.63 10.28
C ARG A 8 14.64 -6.70 9.33
N MET A 9 13.85 -7.23 8.40
CA MET A 9 12.71 -6.49 7.87
C MET A 9 11.48 -6.94 8.64
N THR A 10 11.03 -6.09 9.57
CA THR A 10 9.79 -6.30 10.33
C THR A 10 8.67 -6.54 9.34
N SER A 11 8.11 -7.76 9.34
CA SER A 11 6.90 -8.08 8.57
C SER A 11 5.83 -7.09 9.02
N GLN A 12 5.47 -6.16 8.12
CA GLN A 12 4.46 -5.14 8.37
C GLN A 12 3.19 -5.87 8.79
N LYS A 13 2.86 -5.79 10.09
CA LYS A 13 1.78 -6.57 10.69
C LYS A 13 0.51 -6.30 9.91
N ARG A 14 -0.14 -7.37 9.44
CA ARG A 14 -1.45 -7.27 8.77
C ARG A 14 -2.41 -6.56 9.72
N PRO A 15 -3.18 -5.56 9.25
CA PRO A 15 -4.14 -4.87 10.10
C PRO A 15 -5.12 -5.89 10.72
N PRO A 16 -5.57 -5.66 11.97
CA PRO A 16 -6.43 -6.59 12.71
C PRO A 16 -7.87 -6.49 12.16
N GLY A 17 -8.08 -7.10 11.00
CA GLY A 17 -9.38 -7.18 10.35
C GLY A 17 -9.23 -8.00 9.08
N ALA A 18 -10.04 -9.05 8.96
CA ALA A 18 -10.12 -9.83 7.72
C ALA A 18 -10.83 -8.97 6.66
N GLY A 19 -10.12 -8.02 6.07
CA GLY A 19 -10.61 -7.34 4.87
C GLY A 19 -10.68 -8.33 3.72
N ASP A 20 -11.72 -8.23 2.89
CA ASP A 20 -11.85 -9.08 1.71
C ASP A 20 -10.77 -8.74 0.67
N PRO A 21 -10.08 -9.74 0.09
CA PRO A 21 -9.05 -9.50 -0.91
C PRO A 21 -9.68 -9.02 -2.22
N VAL A 22 -9.32 -7.81 -2.64
CA VAL A 22 -9.70 -7.27 -3.96
C VAL A 22 -8.54 -7.50 -4.95
N MET A 23 -8.71 -8.44 -5.87
CA MET A 23 -7.72 -8.72 -6.91
C MET A 23 -7.99 -7.86 -8.15
N VAL A 24 -7.13 -6.88 -8.41
CA VAL A 24 -7.23 -5.99 -9.58
C VAL A 24 -5.98 -6.13 -10.44
N ARG A 25 -6.18 -6.20 -11.76
CA ARG A 25 -5.09 -6.07 -12.73
C ARG A 25 -4.89 -4.58 -13.00
N ILE A 26 -3.73 -4.06 -12.62
CA ILE A 26 -3.34 -2.67 -12.85
C ILE A 26 -2.21 -2.63 -13.87
N GLN A 27 -2.30 -1.69 -14.81
CA GLN A 27 -1.28 -1.46 -15.83
C GLN A 27 -0.04 -0.80 -15.21
N PRO A 28 1.16 -0.98 -15.81
CA PRO A 28 2.41 -0.50 -15.25
C PRO A 28 2.43 1.03 -15.01
N ASP A 29 1.82 1.80 -15.89
CA ASP A 29 1.76 3.27 -15.77
C ASP A 29 0.96 3.68 -14.52
N MET A 30 -0.22 3.09 -14.33
CA MET A 30 -1.06 3.32 -13.15
C MET A 30 -0.35 2.85 -11.86
N ALA A 31 0.37 1.74 -11.92
CA ALA A 31 1.16 1.27 -10.77
C ALA A 31 2.29 2.24 -10.40
N LYS A 32 2.91 2.87 -11.40
CA LYS A 32 3.92 3.91 -11.19
C LYS A 32 3.31 5.16 -10.56
N GLU A 33 2.15 5.61 -11.02
CA GLU A 33 1.45 6.76 -10.43
C GLU A 33 1.08 6.52 -8.97
N LEU A 34 0.60 5.31 -8.65
CA LEU A 34 0.33 4.90 -7.26
C LEU A 34 1.60 4.94 -6.40
N ASP A 35 2.71 4.39 -6.91
CA ASP A 35 3.98 4.39 -6.20
C ASP A 35 4.53 5.80 -5.99
N ASP A 36 4.36 6.70 -6.97
CA ASP A 36 4.76 8.10 -6.89
C ASP A 36 3.87 8.90 -5.93
N TRP A 37 2.57 8.63 -5.91
CA TRP A 37 1.65 9.22 -4.92
C TRP A 37 2.01 8.78 -3.50
N ARG A 38 2.31 7.49 -3.30
CA ARG A 38 2.76 6.94 -2.01
C ARG A 38 4.02 7.63 -1.49
N ARG A 39 4.99 7.90 -2.38
CA ARG A 39 6.27 8.56 -2.02
C ARG A 39 6.10 9.97 -1.45
N LYS A 40 4.95 10.60 -1.71
CA LYS A 40 4.61 11.93 -1.20
C LYS A 40 3.96 11.91 0.19
N GLN A 41 3.67 10.72 0.73
CA GLN A 41 3.05 10.57 2.05
C GLN A 41 4.14 10.45 3.13
N ASP A 42 3.94 11.11 4.26
CA ASP A 42 4.93 11.16 5.36
C ASP A 42 5.26 9.79 5.96
N ASP A 43 4.29 8.88 5.98
CA ASP A 43 4.40 7.54 6.56
C ASP A 43 4.80 6.45 5.55
N LEU A 44 5.02 6.83 4.28
CA LEU A 44 5.37 5.95 3.16
C LEU A 44 4.53 4.64 3.16
N PRO A 45 3.19 4.74 3.07
CA PRO A 45 2.29 3.63 3.33
C PRO A 45 2.50 2.49 2.34
N GLY A 46 2.31 1.23 2.76
CA GLY A 46 2.37 0.10 1.82
C GLY A 46 1.36 0.27 0.66
N ARG A 47 1.60 -0.40 -0.49
CA ARG A 47 0.68 -0.33 -1.65
C ARG A 47 -0.79 -0.57 -1.30
N PRO A 48 -1.15 -1.58 -0.46
CA PRO A 48 -2.54 -1.79 -0.05
C PRO A 48 -3.14 -0.59 0.71
N GLU A 49 -2.37 0.05 1.59
CA GLU A 49 -2.84 1.23 2.32
C GLU A 49 -2.97 2.45 1.42
N ALA A 50 -2.04 2.64 0.48
CA ALA A 50 -2.13 3.71 -0.50
C ALA A 50 -3.41 3.61 -1.34
N ILE A 51 -3.76 2.38 -1.78
CA ILE A 51 -5.01 2.12 -2.51
C ILE A 51 -6.22 2.46 -1.64
N ARG A 52 -6.28 2.02 -0.37
CA ARG A 52 -7.41 2.33 0.52
C ARG A 52 -7.63 3.83 0.68
N ARG A 53 -6.56 4.59 0.92
CA ARG A 53 -6.63 6.06 1.03
C ARG A 53 -7.15 6.71 -0.25
N LEU A 54 -6.64 6.29 -1.41
CA LEU A 54 -7.09 6.82 -2.70
C LEU A 54 -8.57 6.49 -2.97
N VAL A 55 -9.03 5.29 -2.61
CA VAL A 55 -10.45 4.91 -2.70
C VAL A 55 -11.31 5.78 -1.78
N GLU A 56 -10.91 5.98 -0.52
CA GLU A 56 -11.63 6.86 0.40
C GLU A 56 -11.70 8.31 -0.11
N ILE A 57 -10.60 8.83 -0.67
CA ILE A 57 -10.57 10.16 -1.29
C ILE A 57 -11.57 10.20 -2.46
N GLY A 58 -11.52 9.22 -3.37
CA GLY A 58 -12.43 9.13 -4.51
C GLY A 58 -13.90 9.04 -4.12
N LEU A 59 -14.22 8.31 -3.05
CA LEU A 59 -15.60 8.19 -2.53
C LEU A 59 -16.09 9.44 -1.80
N LYS A 60 -15.19 10.27 -1.25
CA LYS A 60 -15.53 11.54 -0.60
C LYS A 60 -15.78 12.67 -1.58
N VAL A 61 -15.22 12.60 -2.79
CA VAL A 61 -15.54 13.54 -3.86
C VAL A 61 -17.00 13.33 -4.24
N LYS A 62 -17.86 14.33 -4.04
CA LYS A 62 -19.26 14.28 -4.50
C LYS A 62 -19.26 14.08 -6.01
N THR A 63 -19.60 12.88 -6.46
CA THR A 63 -19.94 12.62 -7.84
C THR A 63 -21.18 13.45 -8.16
N LYS A 64 -21.08 14.33 -9.16
CA LYS A 64 -22.19 15.16 -9.63
C LYS A 64 -23.22 14.30 -10.36
#